data_AF-A0A645DL70-F1
#
_entry.id   AF-A0A645DL70-F1
#
_cell.length_a   1.000
_cell.length_b   1.000
_cell.length_c   1.000
_cell.angle_alpha   90.00
_cell.angle_beta   90.00
_cell.angle_gamma   90.00
#
_symmetry.space_group_name_H-M   'P 1'
#
loop_
_entity.id
_entity.type
_entity.pdbx_description
1 polymer ?
#
loop_
_entity_poly.entity_id
_entity_poly.type
_entity_poly.pdbx_seq_one_letter_code
_entity_poly.pdbx_strand_id
1 'polypeptide(L)'
;MLDVYGNVASFGKKVGGDILCNKKTYLLIQAINLAEGKVKSELNHWMSQPDSDPESKVCGVTSIYNQLGAKKICEDTMSVYYEKAIAFLDKVSVDLYKKQELRNLAENLMFRND
;
A
#
# COMPACT_ATOMS: atom_id res chain seq x y z
N MET A 1 2.34 1.10 0.49
CA MET A 1 1.90 1.52 1.84
C MET A 1 3.01 2.22 2.57
N LEU A 2 4.16 1.58 2.80
CA LEU A 2 5.26 2.17 3.57
C LEU A 2 5.85 3.46 2.98
N ASP A 3 5.89 3.60 1.65
CA ASP A 3 6.37 4.86 1.05
C ASP A 3 5.49 6.07 1.41
N VAL A 4 4.21 5.87 1.73
CA VAL A 4 3.26 6.97 2.07
C VAL A 4 2.96 7.03 3.57
N TYR A 5 2.85 5.87 4.21
CA TYR A 5 2.41 5.70 5.61
C TYR A 5 3.50 5.18 6.55
N GLY A 6 4.71 4.94 6.04
CA GLY A 6 5.84 4.43 6.84
C GLY A 6 6.44 5.53 7.71
N ASN A 7 7.18 5.11 8.73
CA ASN A 7 7.88 6.03 9.61
C ASN A 7 9.21 6.48 8.96
N VAL A 8 9.43 7.80 8.89
CA VAL A 8 10.68 8.39 8.38
C VAL A 8 11.90 7.89 9.15
N ALA A 9 11.76 7.66 10.47
CA ALA A 9 12.85 7.16 11.32
C ALA A 9 13.30 5.74 10.90
N SER A 10 12.37 4.91 10.44
CA SER A 10 12.63 3.53 10.03
C SER A 10 13.11 3.42 8.58
N PHE A 11 12.65 4.33 7.71
CA PHE A 11 12.95 4.30 6.28
C PHE A 11 14.22 5.06 5.89
N GLY A 12 14.74 5.93 6.75
CA GLY A 12 15.97 6.70 6.50
C GLY A 12 15.88 7.66 5.32
N LYS A 13 14.68 7.92 4.79
CA LYS A 13 14.41 8.81 3.65
C LYS A 13 13.06 9.51 3.79
N LYS A 14 12.88 10.62 3.03
CA LYS A 14 11.56 11.27 2.90
C LYS A 14 10.55 10.28 2.29
N VAL A 15 9.37 10.20 2.91
CA VAL A 15 8.20 9.47 2.42
C VAL A 15 7.51 10.25 1.30
N GLY A 16 6.74 9.56 0.45
CA GLY A 16 5.93 10.13 -0.62
C GLY A 16 6.60 10.14 -1.99
N GLY A 17 7.76 9.50 -2.15
CA GLY A 17 8.49 9.46 -3.43
C GLY A 17 7.68 8.82 -4.56
N ASP A 18 6.91 7.77 -4.28
CA ASP A 18 6.03 7.15 -5.27
C ASP A 18 4.92 8.10 -5.75
N ILE A 19 4.42 8.98 -4.87
CA ILE A 19 3.43 10.02 -5.22
C ILE A 19 4.07 11.08 -6.11
N LEU A 20 5.27 11.55 -5.77
CA LEU A 20 5.98 12.57 -6.55
C LEU A 20 6.23 12.10 -7.98
N CYS A 21 6.70 10.87 -8.15
CA CYS A 21 6.94 10.28 -9.47
C CYS A 21 5.66 9.80 -10.19
N ASN A 22 4.47 10.09 -9.68
CA ASN A 22 3.18 9.62 -10.23
C ASN A 22 3.16 8.10 -10.49
N LYS A 23 3.84 7.33 -9.65
CA LYS A 23 3.98 5.89 -9.85
C LYS A 23 2.63 5.22 -9.67
N LYS A 24 2.31 4.28 -10.58
CA LYS A 24 1.07 3.48 -10.55
C LYS A 24 1.08 2.44 -9.42
N THR A 25 1.12 2.91 -8.18
CA THR A 25 1.06 2.08 -6.98
C THR A 25 -0.35 1.54 -6.78
N TYR A 26 -0.47 0.45 -6.01
CA TYR A 26 -1.77 -0.10 -5.66
C TYR A 26 -2.68 0.93 -4.97
N LEU A 27 -2.14 1.75 -4.07
CA LEU A 27 -2.87 2.86 -3.42
C LEU A 27 -3.45 3.84 -4.44
N LEU A 28 -2.64 4.30 -5.39
CA LEU A 28 -3.08 5.22 -6.43
C LEU A 28 -4.17 4.59 -7.31
N ILE A 29 -3.99 3.33 -7.71
CA ILE A 29 -4.97 2.62 -8.53
C ILE A 29 -6.32 2.51 -7.80
N GLN A 30 -6.30 2.15 -6.50
CA GLN A 30 -7.53 2.12 -5.70
C GLN A 30 -8.17 3.51 -5.58
N ALA A 31 -7.37 4.55 -5.33
CA ALA A 31 -7.87 5.91 -5.26
C ALA A 31 -8.53 6.36 -6.57
N ILE A 32 -7.94 6.07 -7.73
CA ILE A 32 -8.52 6.39 -9.04
C ILE A 32 -9.85 5.66 -9.26
N ASN A 33 -9.94 4.40 -8.83
CA ASN A 33 -11.16 3.59 -8.99
C ASN A 33 -12.30 4.03 -8.07
N LEU A 34 -11.99 4.56 -6.89
CA LEU A 34 -12.98 4.96 -5.88
C LEU A 34 -13.34 6.45 -5.93
N ALA A 35 -12.46 7.28 -6.50
CA ALA A 35 -12.65 8.73 -6.51
C ALA A 35 -13.80 9.14 -7.44
N GLU A 36 -14.73 9.91 -6.89
CA GLU A 36 -15.87 10.46 -7.61
C GLU A 36 -16.02 11.98 -7.35
N GLY A 37 -16.75 12.66 -8.23
CA GLY A 37 -17.07 14.08 -8.09
C GLY A 37 -15.85 14.95 -7.78
N LYS A 38 -15.95 15.73 -6.69
CA LYS A 38 -14.90 16.66 -6.26
C LYS A 38 -13.58 15.96 -5.93
N VAL A 39 -13.63 14.77 -5.32
CA VAL A 39 -12.43 14.00 -4.94
C VAL A 39 -11.66 13.57 -6.19
N LYS A 40 -12.36 13.16 -7.24
CA LYS A 40 -11.75 12.81 -8.52
C LYS A 40 -11.07 14.01 -9.18
N SER A 41 -11.73 15.17 -9.18
CA SER A 41 -11.15 16.40 -9.70
C SER A 41 -9.89 16.81 -8.94
N GLU A 42 -9.91 16.70 -7.61
CA GLU A 42 -8.77 17.02 -6.75
C GLU A 42 -7.60 16.03 -6.96
N LEU A 43 -7.88 14.73 -7.05
CA LEU A 43 -6.86 13.73 -7.34
C LEU A 43 -6.20 14.00 -8.70
N ASN A 44 -6.99 14.27 -9.73
CA ASN A 44 -6.48 14.60 -11.06
C ASN A 44 -5.64 15.88 -11.05
N HIS A 45 -6.06 16.89 -10.28
CA HIS A 45 -5.29 18.11 -10.11
C HIS A 45 -3.90 17.80 -9.57
N TRP A 46 -3.80 17.11 -8.43
CA TRP A 46 -2.51 16.75 -7.82
C TRP A 46 -1.62 15.89 -8.73
N MET A 47 -2.22 14.95 -9.49
CA MET A 47 -1.49 14.10 -10.43
C MET A 47 -0.95 14.87 -11.65
N SER A 48 -1.57 16.00 -11.99
CA SER A 48 -1.16 16.86 -13.12
C SER A 48 -0.15 17.95 -12.74
N GLN A 49 0.00 18.24 -11.44
CA GLN A 49 0.91 19.28 -10.96
C GLN A 49 2.38 18.88 -11.16
N PRO A 50 3.22 19.80 -11.67
CA PRO A 50 4.67 19.62 -11.69
C PRO A 50 5.23 19.56 -10.27
N ASP A 51 6.44 19.02 -10.14
CA ASP A 51 7.10 18.77 -8.83
C ASP A 51 7.63 20.05 -8.14
N SER A 52 7.08 21.23 -8.47
CA SER A 52 7.47 22.51 -7.88
C SER A 52 7.01 22.68 -6.43
N ASP A 53 6.02 21.89 -5.98
CA ASP A 53 5.61 21.83 -4.57
C ASP A 53 5.42 20.36 -4.10
N PRO A 54 6.52 19.65 -3.81
CA PRO A 54 6.49 18.23 -3.46
C PRO A 54 5.70 17.94 -2.18
N GLU A 55 5.82 18.78 -1.16
CA GLU A 55 5.24 18.52 0.15
C GLU A 55 3.71 18.67 0.12
N SER A 56 3.20 19.71 -0.54
CA SER A 56 1.76 19.86 -0.73
C SER A 56 1.17 18.74 -1.58
N LYS A 57 1.87 18.31 -2.64
CA LYS A 57 1.42 17.18 -3.48
C LYS A 57 1.32 15.88 -2.68
N VAL A 58 2.34 15.56 -1.88
CA VAL A 58 2.32 14.36 -1.02
C VAL A 58 1.19 14.46 0.01
N CYS A 59 1.04 15.59 0.69
CA CYS A 59 -0.03 15.80 1.67
C CYS A 59 -1.44 15.70 1.06
N GLY A 60 -1.67 16.35 -0.08
CA GLY A 60 -2.96 16.36 -0.77
C GLY A 60 -3.38 14.96 -1.24
N VAL A 61 -2.47 14.24 -1.90
CA VAL A 61 -2.73 12.87 -2.35
C VAL A 61 -2.92 11.91 -1.17
N THR A 62 -2.14 12.07 -0.09
CA THR A 62 -2.29 11.26 1.13
C THR A 62 -3.65 11.51 1.81
N SER A 63 -4.11 12.75 1.84
CA SER A 63 -5.44 13.11 2.37
C SER A 63 -6.55 12.42 1.57
N ILE A 64 -6.46 12.42 0.24
CA ILE A 64 -7.40 11.73 -0.64
C ILE A 64 -7.39 10.22 -0.37
N TYR A 65 -6.21 9.59 -0.22
CA TYR A 65 -6.14 8.17 0.13
C TYR A 65 -6.85 7.85 1.45
N ASN A 66 -6.71 8.73 2.45
CA ASN A 66 -7.37 8.58 3.74
C ASN A 66 -8.88 8.75 3.61
N GLN A 67 -9.34 9.76 2.88
CA GLN A 67 -10.75 10.01 2.62
C GLN A 67 -11.43 8.83 1.91
N LEU A 68 -10.74 8.21 0.95
CA LEU A 68 -11.25 7.06 0.20
C LEU A 68 -11.11 5.72 0.93
N GLY A 69 -10.50 5.71 2.12
CA GLY A 69 -10.22 4.46 2.85
C GLY A 69 -9.25 3.53 2.11
N ALA A 70 -8.42 4.06 1.19
CA ALA A 70 -7.55 3.26 0.33
C ALA A 70 -6.53 2.43 1.12
N LYS A 71 -6.06 2.95 2.26
CA LYS A 71 -5.19 2.20 3.20
C LYS A 71 -5.86 0.92 3.68
N LYS A 72 -7.10 1.01 4.15
CA LYS A 72 -7.85 -0.15 4.67
C LYS A 72 -8.08 -1.20 3.59
N ILE A 73 -8.41 -0.77 2.38
CA ILE A 73 -8.57 -1.68 1.23
C ILE A 73 -7.27 -2.42 0.91
N CYS A 74 -6.11 -1.76 1.04
CA CYS A 74 -4.82 -2.42 0.90
C CYS A 74 -4.59 -3.47 1.99
N GLU A 75 -4.84 -3.13 3.25
CA GLU A 75 -4.68 -4.04 4.40
C GLU A 75 -5.61 -5.27 4.30
N ASP A 76 -6.85 -5.07 3.89
CA ASP A 76 -7.82 -6.15 3.67
C ASP A 76 -7.39 -7.05 2.50
N THR A 77 -6.91 -6.43 1.42
CA THR A 77 -6.38 -7.19 0.26
C THR A 77 -5.14 -8.00 0.64
N MET A 78 -4.24 -7.44 1.46
CA MET A 78 -3.08 -8.17 1.98
C MET A 78 -3.53 -9.39 2.78
N SER A 79 -4.52 -9.24 3.66
CA SER A 79 -5.07 -10.33 4.47
C SER A 79 -5.66 -11.44 3.59
N VAL A 80 -6.43 -11.08 2.56
CA VAL A 80 -7.00 -12.04 1.60
C VAL A 80 -5.92 -12.85 0.89
N TYR A 81 -4.84 -12.20 0.42
CA TYR A 81 -3.75 -12.93 -0.26
C TYR A 81 -2.91 -13.76 0.70
N TYR A 82 -2.72 -13.30 1.94
CA TYR A 82 -2.06 -14.07 2.99
C TYR A 82 -2.83 -15.36 3.29
N GLU A 83 -4.14 -15.27 3.54
CA GLU A 83 -5.00 -16.44 3.80
C GLU A 83 -4.98 -17.42 2.62
N LYS A 84 -5.05 -16.92 1.38
CA LYS A 84 -4.93 -17.74 0.18
C LYS A 84 -3.59 -18.47 0.12
N ALA A 85 -2.49 -17.78 0.40
CA ALA A 85 -1.14 -18.36 0.37
C ALA A 85 -1.00 -19.50 1.40
N ILE A 86 -1.48 -19.28 2.62
CA ILE A 86 -1.49 -20.31 3.68
C ILE A 86 -2.37 -21.51 3.27
N ALA A 87 -3.57 -21.25 2.74
CA ALA A 87 -4.46 -22.31 2.27
C ALA A 87 -3.86 -23.14 1.12
N PHE A 88 -3.06 -22.52 0.23
CA PHE A 88 -2.33 -23.26 -0.80
C PHE A 88 -1.17 -24.07 -0.23
N LEU A 89 -0.42 -23.51 0.72
CA LEU A 89 0.65 -24.23 1.42
C LEU A 89 0.11 -25.47 2.15
N ASP A 90 -1.09 -25.39 2.71
CA ASP A 90 -1.74 -26.52 3.38
C ASP A 90 -2.08 -27.67 2.44
N LYS A 91 -2.39 -27.39 1.17
CA LYS A 91 -2.67 -28.41 0.16
C LYS A 91 -1.44 -29.19 -0.31
N VAL A 92 -0.23 -28.76 0.03
CA VAL A 92 1.01 -29.46 -0.36
C VAL A 92 1.15 -30.76 0.43
N SER A 93 1.29 -31.90 -0.24
CA SER A 93 1.35 -33.23 0.40
C SER A 93 2.72 -33.56 1.00
N VAL A 94 3.15 -32.79 2.00
CA VAL A 94 4.37 -33.03 2.80
C VAL A 94 4.08 -32.83 4.28
N ASP A 95 4.94 -33.39 5.14
CA ASP A 95 4.83 -33.23 6.60
C ASP A 95 4.77 -31.75 7.00
N LEU A 96 3.95 -31.44 8.01
CA LEU A 96 3.74 -30.06 8.49
C LEU A 96 5.05 -29.36 8.87
N TYR A 97 5.98 -30.07 9.50
CA TYR A 97 7.29 -29.52 9.87
C TYR A 97 8.07 -28.97 8.67
N LYS A 98 7.94 -29.60 7.49
CA LYS A 98 8.61 -29.14 6.26
C LYS A 98 8.02 -27.85 5.70
N LYS A 99 6.83 -27.45 6.17
CA LYS A 99 6.14 -26.22 5.77
C LYS A 99 6.38 -25.08 6.76
N GLN A 100 6.96 -25.34 7.93
CA GLN A 100 7.03 -24.37 9.02
C GLN A 100 7.81 -23.11 8.65
N GLU A 101 8.97 -23.25 7.98
CA GLU A 101 9.76 -22.09 7.56
C GLU A 101 9.03 -21.19 6.58
N LEU A 102 8.21 -21.76 5.68
CA LEU A 102 7.38 -20.98 4.76
C LEU A 102 6.23 -20.27 5.47
N ARG A 103 5.67 -20.87 6.53
CA ARG A 103 4.68 -20.22 7.39
C ARG A 103 5.27 -19.05 8.15
N ASN A 104 6.44 -19.25 8.78
CA ASN A 104 7.17 -18.20 9.49
C ASN A 104 7.51 -17.04 8.55
N LEU A 105 7.98 -17.34 7.33
CA LEU A 105 8.25 -16.32 6.32
C LEU A 105 6.98 -15.54 5.95
N ALA A 106 5.86 -16.22 5.70
CA ALA A 106 4.60 -15.57 5.35
C ALA A 106 4.11 -14.65 6.49
N GLU A 107 4.20 -15.08 7.73
CA GLU A 107 3.83 -14.29 8.91
C GLU A 107 4.71 -13.04 9.06
N ASN A 108 6.03 -13.21 8.92
CA ASN A 108 6.99 -12.10 8.96
C ASN A 108 6.76 -11.07 7.84
N LEU A 109 6.30 -11.51 6.66
CA LEU A 109 5.96 -10.61 5.57
C LEU A 109 4.65 -9.85 5.81
N MET A 110 3.68 -10.47 6.51
CA MET A 110 2.38 -9.87 6.80
C MET A 110 2.44 -8.81 7.91
N PHE A 111 3.17 -9.10 9.00
CA PHE A 111 3.25 -8.25 10.20
C PHE A 111 4.58 -7.51 10.32
N ARG A 112 5.12 -7.07 9.19
CA ARG A 112 6.41 -6.41 9.14
C ARG A 112 6.35 -5.07 9.89
N ASN A 113 7.03 -5.01 11.04
CA ASN A 113 7.21 -3.79 11.83
C ASN A 113 8.43 -3.03 11.28
N ASP A 114 8.22 -2.20 10.26
CA ASP A 114 9.19 -1.18 9.83
C ASP A 114 8.83 0.19 10.43
#